data_AF-A0AAJ1AZ97-F1
#
_entry.id   AF-A0AAJ1AZ97-F1
#
_cell.length_a   1.000
_cell.length_b   1.000
_cell.length_c   1.000
_cell.angle_alpha   90.00
_cell.angle_beta   90.00
_cell.angle_gamma   90.00
#
_symmetry.space_group_name_H-M   'P 1'
#
loop_
_entity.id
_entity.type
_entity.pdbx_description
1 polymer ?
#
loop_
_entity_poly.entity_id
_entity_poly.type
_entity_poly.pdbx_seq_one_letter_code
_entity_poly.pdbx_strand_id
1 'polypeptide(L)'
;MATTKDTTAAKTATTPPVPLTLQQKFIKLREAVPSITQKAHSDGVKYKFAKIFDVYQLLTPAMNEFGVNFDIVGEQATRHSENGDPIYYSNFTQHTRNGDRIVWVYEADLTIRWTNADNPDETLEVTLHAIGTNDGGPDKAKGSAWTYCLKYYLFEKFGIDQGDDDPDMSDHSSEPLSRARSSTQELRTGTGRENTQPQAQNGQTGRSGAARPLSDAQLSRLYRKGEDAGYSQQSINDWILKKYGQQDPHNLTRAQYDEACAAMDNAKQQGGQDNA
;
A
#
# COMPACT_ATOMS: atom_id res chain seq x y z
N MET A 1 48.29 37.29 -64.83
CA MET A 1 47.02 37.75 -64.25
C MET A 1 46.08 36.55 -64.18
N ALA A 2 45.89 35.99 -62.98
CA ALA A 2 44.88 34.95 -62.74
C ALA A 2 44.13 35.37 -61.48
N THR A 3 42.94 35.92 -61.68
CA THR A 3 41.99 36.31 -60.62
C THR A 3 41.17 35.08 -60.23
N THR A 4 41.44 34.52 -59.06
CA THR A 4 40.56 33.55 -58.41
C THR A 4 39.40 34.29 -57.74
N LYS A 5 38.17 34.02 -58.21
CA LYS A 5 36.92 34.45 -57.58
C LYS A 5 36.64 33.57 -56.37
N ASP A 6 36.72 34.15 -55.18
CA ASP A 6 36.12 33.56 -53.97
C ASP A 6 34.59 33.65 -54.09
N THR A 7 33.93 32.49 -54.05
CA THR A 7 32.47 32.40 -54.00
C THR A 7 32.09 32.06 -52.57
N THR A 8 31.78 33.07 -51.76
CA THR A 8 31.20 32.90 -50.44
C THR A 8 29.77 32.35 -50.57
N ALA A 9 29.60 31.06 -50.24
CA ALA A 9 28.30 30.45 -50.07
C ALA A 9 27.62 31.05 -48.83
N ALA A 10 26.44 31.67 -49.03
CA ALA A 10 25.59 32.14 -47.95
C ALA A 10 25.10 30.95 -47.13
N LYS A 11 25.52 30.87 -45.86
CA LYS A 11 24.91 29.97 -44.87
C LYS A 11 23.51 30.49 -44.56
N THR A 12 22.50 29.71 -44.92
CA THR A 12 21.12 29.87 -44.49
C THR A 12 21.09 29.86 -42.96
N ALA A 13 20.71 30.98 -42.34
CA ALA A 13 20.45 31.05 -40.92
C ALA A 13 19.14 30.31 -40.64
N THR A 14 19.22 29.05 -40.22
CA THR A 14 18.10 28.35 -39.60
C THR A 14 17.82 29.00 -38.26
N THR A 15 16.62 29.58 -38.11
CA THR A 15 16.07 30.03 -36.83
C THR A 15 16.26 28.91 -35.80
N PRO A 16 16.78 29.19 -34.59
CA PRO A 16 16.87 28.19 -33.54
C PRO A 16 15.49 27.56 -33.29
N PRO A 17 15.40 26.26 -33.04
CA PRO A 17 14.13 25.64 -32.68
C PRO A 17 13.56 26.35 -31.44
N VAL A 18 12.27 26.67 -31.48
CA VAL A 18 11.56 27.27 -30.34
C VAL A 18 11.67 26.31 -29.15
N PRO A 19 12.16 26.77 -27.97
CA PRO A 19 12.26 25.93 -26.79
C PRO A 19 10.90 25.34 -26.40
N LEU A 20 10.91 24.11 -25.88
CA LEU A 20 9.68 23.46 -25.41
C LEU A 20 9.15 24.18 -24.16
N THR A 21 7.82 24.30 -24.09
CA THR A 21 7.12 24.72 -22.86
C THR A 21 7.27 23.65 -21.76
N LEU A 22 7.07 24.04 -20.51
CA LEU A 22 7.12 23.13 -19.37
C LEU A 22 6.11 21.98 -19.52
N GLN A 23 4.92 22.24 -20.09
CA GLN A 23 3.92 21.20 -20.37
C GLN A 23 4.40 20.19 -21.42
N GLN A 24 5.03 20.66 -22.49
CA GLN A 24 5.62 19.77 -23.50
C GLN A 24 6.78 18.95 -22.92
N LYS A 25 7.59 19.55 -22.05
CA LYS A 25 8.65 18.86 -21.33
C LYS A 25 8.09 17.78 -20.40
N PHE A 26 6.96 18.01 -19.71
CA PHE A 26 6.32 16.95 -18.91
C PHE A 26 5.87 15.75 -19.74
N ILE A 27 5.44 15.95 -20.98
CA ILE A 27 5.12 14.83 -21.89
C ILE A 27 6.39 14.00 -22.15
N LYS A 28 7.53 14.66 -22.37
CA LYS A 28 8.82 14.00 -22.56
C LYS A 28 9.31 13.25 -21.32
N LEU A 29 9.14 13.84 -20.14
CA LEU A 29 9.44 13.16 -18.87
C LEU A 29 8.54 11.93 -18.66
N ARG A 30 7.25 12.01 -19.03
CA ARG A 30 6.33 10.86 -18.98
C ARG A 30 6.77 9.74 -19.92
N GLU A 31 7.16 10.06 -21.15
CA GLU A 31 7.66 9.08 -22.12
C GLU A 31 8.88 8.31 -21.59
N ALA A 32 9.73 8.95 -20.78
CA ALA A 32 10.93 8.34 -20.20
C ALA A 32 10.66 7.43 -18.99
N VAL A 33 9.49 7.54 -18.35
CA VAL A 33 9.16 6.80 -17.12
C VAL A 33 7.79 6.10 -17.25
N PRO A 34 7.63 5.11 -18.15
CA PRO A 34 6.33 4.49 -18.42
C PRO A 34 5.87 3.55 -17.29
N SER A 35 6.81 2.83 -16.65
CA SER A 35 6.48 1.90 -15.56
C SER A 35 7.68 1.69 -14.63
N ILE A 36 7.39 1.32 -13.38
CA ILE A 36 8.40 0.93 -12.40
C ILE A 36 8.03 -0.43 -11.83
N THR A 37 8.85 -1.44 -12.16
CA THR A 37 8.70 -2.77 -11.56
C THR A 37 9.15 -2.75 -10.11
N GLN A 38 8.27 -3.17 -9.20
CA GLN A 38 8.62 -3.33 -7.79
C GLN A 38 9.76 -4.34 -7.61
N LYS A 39 10.75 -4.01 -6.78
CA LYS A 39 11.87 -4.92 -6.45
C LYS A 39 11.83 -5.28 -4.97
N ALA A 40 12.48 -6.39 -4.62
CA ALA A 40 12.79 -6.68 -3.23
C ALA A 40 13.93 -5.75 -2.80
N HIS A 41 13.70 -4.89 -1.82
CA HIS A 41 14.66 -3.84 -1.46
C HIS A 41 15.21 -3.94 -0.02
N SER A 42 14.79 -4.92 0.78
CA SER A 42 15.24 -5.06 2.17
C SER A 42 15.20 -6.52 2.62
N ASP A 43 16.31 -6.99 3.20
CA ASP A 43 16.40 -8.29 3.85
C ASP A 43 15.50 -8.30 5.10
N GLY A 44 14.26 -8.74 4.95
CA GLY A 44 13.28 -8.83 6.04
C GLY A 44 11.88 -8.30 5.72
N VAL A 45 11.70 -7.55 4.63
CA VAL A 45 10.38 -7.13 4.15
C VAL A 45 9.95 -8.07 3.04
N LYS A 46 8.92 -8.89 3.30
CA LYS A 46 8.49 -9.95 2.37
C LYS A 46 7.73 -9.45 1.14
N TYR A 47 7.34 -8.17 1.10
CA TYR A 47 6.64 -7.57 -0.03
C TYR A 47 7.58 -6.71 -0.88
N LYS A 48 7.35 -6.73 -2.20
CA LYS A 48 8.03 -5.85 -3.15
C LYS A 48 7.35 -4.49 -3.10
N PHE A 49 8.09 -3.41 -3.28
CA PHE A 49 7.52 -2.07 -3.40
C PHE A 49 8.43 -1.21 -4.26
N ALA A 50 7.91 -0.17 -4.91
CA ALA A 50 8.74 0.80 -5.60
C ALA A 50 9.28 1.84 -4.59
N LYS A 51 10.60 2.10 -4.62
CA LYS A 51 11.21 3.21 -3.87
C LYS A 51 11.15 4.48 -4.71
N ILE A 52 11.15 5.64 -4.03
CA ILE A 52 11.33 6.93 -4.71
C ILE A 52 12.64 6.96 -5.54
N PHE A 53 13.65 6.20 -5.12
CA PHE A 53 14.89 6.03 -5.86
C PHE A 53 14.68 5.41 -7.25
N ASP A 54 13.79 4.42 -7.39
CA ASP A 54 13.49 3.82 -8.70
C ASP A 54 12.84 4.86 -9.64
N VAL A 55 12.07 5.81 -9.09
CA VAL A 55 11.53 6.96 -9.86
C VAL A 55 12.67 7.87 -10.31
N TYR A 56 13.53 8.29 -9.39
CA TYR A 56 14.61 9.23 -9.70
C TYR A 56 15.66 8.64 -10.66
N GLN A 57 15.89 7.33 -10.65
CA GLN A 57 16.79 6.67 -11.62
C GLN A 57 16.36 6.89 -13.07
N LEU A 58 15.05 6.94 -13.33
CA LEU A 58 14.49 7.12 -14.67
C LEU A 58 14.20 8.60 -14.96
N LEU A 59 13.68 9.33 -13.97
CA LEU A 59 13.23 10.71 -14.14
C LEU A 59 14.38 11.71 -14.22
N THR A 60 15.44 11.55 -13.41
CA THR A 60 16.54 12.53 -13.35
C THR A 60 17.28 12.68 -14.68
N PRO A 61 17.63 11.60 -15.42
CA PRO A 61 18.22 11.73 -16.74
C PRO A 61 17.33 12.53 -17.72
N ALA A 62 16.03 12.25 -17.73
CA ALA A 62 15.07 12.94 -18.59
C ALA A 62 14.93 14.43 -18.20
N MET A 63 14.89 14.74 -16.90
CA MET A 63 14.90 16.12 -16.41
C MET A 63 16.14 16.89 -16.89
N ASN A 64 17.32 16.27 -16.84
CA ASN A 64 18.56 16.88 -17.31
C ASN A 64 18.56 17.08 -18.83
N GLU A 65 18.09 16.08 -19.59
CA GLU A 65 18.01 16.15 -21.05
C GLU A 65 17.06 17.26 -21.52
N PHE A 66 15.89 17.38 -20.89
CA PHE A 66 14.87 18.35 -21.28
C PHE A 66 14.95 19.67 -20.52
N GLY A 67 15.90 19.85 -19.60
CA GLY A 67 16.08 21.09 -18.83
C GLY A 67 14.86 21.42 -17.96
N VAL A 68 14.57 20.56 -16.97
CA VAL A 68 13.49 20.73 -16.00
C VAL A 68 14.05 20.59 -14.58
N ASN A 69 13.91 21.62 -13.76
CA ASN A 69 14.26 21.55 -12.33
C ASN A 69 13.04 21.15 -11.50
N PHE A 70 13.27 20.43 -10.40
CA PHE A 70 12.26 20.01 -9.44
C PHE A 70 12.77 20.27 -8.02
N ASP A 71 12.11 21.18 -7.31
CA ASP A 71 12.57 21.68 -6.02
C ASP A 71 11.44 21.63 -4.98
N ILE A 72 11.80 21.46 -3.71
CA ILE A 72 10.91 21.75 -2.58
C ILE A 72 11.24 23.18 -2.15
N VAL A 73 10.26 24.08 -2.29
CA VAL A 73 10.44 25.52 -2.09
C VAL A 73 9.71 26.05 -0.86
N GLY A 74 8.91 25.20 -0.21
CA GLY A 74 8.18 25.56 1.01
C GLY A 74 7.87 24.34 1.87
N GLU A 75 7.79 24.58 3.18
CA GLU A 75 7.38 23.63 4.20
C GLU A 75 6.59 24.40 5.26
N GLN A 76 5.31 24.05 5.44
CA GLN A 76 4.44 24.70 6.42
C GLN A 76 3.73 23.66 7.29
N ALA A 77 3.75 23.86 8.61
CA ALA A 77 2.99 22.98 9.50
C ALA A 77 1.49 23.16 9.25
N THR A 78 0.74 22.05 9.20
CA THR A 78 -0.72 22.08 9.09
C THR A 78 -1.39 22.34 10.43
N ARG A 79 -0.67 22.10 11.53
CA ARG A 79 -1.14 22.29 12.90
C ARG A 79 -0.35 23.38 13.59
N HIS A 80 -1.02 24.09 14.50
CA HIS A 80 -0.43 25.14 15.30
C HIS A 80 -0.86 24.98 16.76
N SER A 81 -0.03 25.46 17.68
CA SER A 81 -0.38 25.55 19.11
C SER A 81 -1.44 26.64 19.34
N GLU A 82 -2.00 26.71 20.54
CA GLU A 82 -2.92 27.80 20.92
C GLU A 82 -2.30 29.19 20.75
N ASN A 83 -0.97 29.30 20.85
CA ASN A 83 -0.22 30.54 20.67
C ASN A 83 0.13 30.82 19.20
N GLY A 84 -0.23 29.93 18.27
CA GLY A 84 0.05 30.06 16.85
C GLY A 84 1.41 29.53 16.40
N ASP A 85 2.17 28.87 17.28
CA ASP A 85 3.46 28.27 16.90
C ASP A 85 3.24 27.01 16.04
N PRO A 86 4.01 26.80 14.96
CA PRO A 86 3.85 25.64 14.10
C PRO A 86 4.18 24.34 14.82
N ILE A 87 3.36 23.30 14.61
CA ILE A 87 3.53 21.96 15.15
C ILE A 87 3.73 21.00 13.98
N TYR A 88 4.99 20.64 13.73
CA TYR A 88 5.37 19.65 12.72
C TYR A 88 5.30 18.21 13.21
N TYR A 89 5.42 18.02 14.52
CA TYR A 89 5.58 16.71 15.14
C TYR A 89 4.56 16.48 16.23
N SER A 90 4.03 15.27 16.27
CA SER A 90 3.33 14.71 17.43
C SER A 90 3.80 13.28 17.67
N ASN A 91 3.38 12.66 18.78
CA ASN A 91 3.69 11.27 19.03
C ASN A 91 2.57 10.60 19.84
N PHE A 92 2.54 9.28 19.80
CA PHE A 92 1.68 8.45 20.62
C PHE A 92 2.41 7.17 21.03
N THR A 93 1.99 6.57 22.15
CA THR A 93 2.50 5.27 22.58
C THR A 93 1.70 4.17 21.90
N GLN A 94 2.39 3.32 21.14
CA GLN A 94 1.85 2.08 20.61
C GLN A 94 2.20 0.93 21.56
N HIS A 95 1.17 0.30 22.12
CA HIS A 95 1.32 -0.89 22.96
C HIS A 95 1.52 -2.12 22.08
N THR A 96 2.70 -2.75 22.14
CA THR A 96 3.00 -3.97 21.38
C THR A 96 3.25 -5.16 22.30
N ARG A 97 3.24 -6.39 21.75
CA ARG A 97 3.61 -7.61 22.51
C ARG A 97 5.03 -7.56 23.07
N ASN A 98 5.91 -6.75 22.47
CA ASN A 98 7.31 -6.63 22.85
C ASN A 98 7.58 -5.37 23.70
N GLY A 99 6.52 -4.75 24.25
CA GLY A 99 6.60 -3.53 25.04
C GLY A 99 6.04 -2.30 24.33
N ASP A 100 6.04 -1.18 25.05
CA ASP A 100 5.56 0.10 24.55
C ASP A 100 6.58 0.73 23.62
N ARG A 101 6.10 1.30 22.51
CA ARG A 101 6.91 2.04 21.54
C ARG A 101 6.33 3.43 21.33
N ILE A 102 7.18 4.44 21.33
CA ILE A 102 6.78 5.79 20.95
C ILE A 102 6.80 5.86 19.43
N VAL A 103 5.66 6.16 18.83
CA VAL A 103 5.53 6.40 17.39
C VAL A 103 5.47 7.90 17.16
N TRP A 104 6.42 8.41 16.39
CA TRP A 104 6.44 9.81 15.97
C TRP A 104 5.59 9.98 14.72
N VAL A 105 4.87 11.09 14.65
CA VAL A 105 4.08 11.54 13.50
C VAL A 105 4.69 12.86 13.04
N TYR A 106 4.97 12.98 11.75
CA TYR A 106 5.28 14.24 11.10
C TYR A 106 4.13 14.62 10.16
N GLU A 107 3.73 15.88 10.16
CA GLU A 107 2.68 16.42 9.30
C GLU A 107 3.01 17.85 8.85
N ALA A 108 3.02 18.09 7.53
CA ALA A 108 3.25 19.41 6.94
C ALA A 108 2.73 19.48 5.51
N ASP A 109 2.44 20.68 5.04
CA ASP A 109 2.27 20.96 3.61
C ASP A 109 3.63 21.32 3.00
N LEU A 110 4.00 20.62 1.93
CA LEU A 110 5.21 20.86 1.14
C LEU A 110 4.83 21.58 -0.14
N THR A 111 5.46 22.72 -0.42
CA THR A 111 5.34 23.36 -1.74
C THR A 111 6.48 22.87 -2.61
N ILE A 112 6.14 22.16 -3.69
CA ILE A 112 7.08 21.77 -4.73
C ILE A 112 6.98 22.70 -5.92
N ARG A 113 8.07 22.87 -6.66
CA ARG A 113 8.14 23.68 -7.86
C ARG A 113 8.83 22.92 -8.98
N TRP A 114 8.20 22.93 -10.14
CA TRP A 114 8.82 22.60 -11.41
C TRP A 114 9.21 23.88 -12.14
N THR A 115 10.43 23.96 -12.67
CA THR A 115 10.92 25.15 -13.38
C THR A 115 11.46 24.76 -14.74
N ASN A 116 11.04 25.47 -15.79
CA ASN A 116 11.65 25.34 -17.11
C ASN A 116 13.04 26.00 -17.12
N ALA A 117 14.10 25.23 -17.36
CA ALA A 117 15.46 25.77 -17.39
C ALA A 117 15.70 26.76 -18.56
N ASP A 118 14.94 26.65 -19.65
CA ASP A 118 15.02 27.57 -20.80
C ASP A 118 14.26 28.87 -20.55
N ASN A 119 13.31 28.87 -19.61
CA ASN A 119 12.52 30.04 -19.22
C ASN A 119 12.18 29.96 -17.72
N PRO A 120 13.04 30.48 -16.83
CA PRO A 120 12.86 30.36 -15.38
C PRO A 120 11.57 30.97 -14.82
N ASP A 121 10.91 31.87 -15.56
CA ASP A 121 9.62 32.43 -15.18
C ASP A 121 8.46 31.43 -15.42
N GLU A 122 8.65 30.45 -16.30
CA GLU A 122 7.69 29.37 -16.52
C GLU A 122 7.86 28.28 -15.45
N THR A 123 6.97 28.33 -14.46
CA THR A 123 6.97 27.43 -13.32
C THR A 123 5.62 26.75 -13.11
N LEU A 124 5.63 25.62 -12.40
CA LEU A 124 4.44 25.00 -11.85
C LEU A 124 4.68 24.69 -10.38
N GLU A 125 3.93 25.35 -9.50
CA GLU A 125 3.93 25.05 -8.07
C GLU A 125 2.76 24.13 -7.70
N VAL A 126 3.02 23.19 -6.81
CA VAL A 126 2.00 22.30 -6.25
C VAL A 126 2.23 22.18 -4.74
N THR A 127 1.15 22.22 -3.97
CA THR A 127 1.21 21.93 -2.54
C THR A 127 0.82 20.48 -2.30
N LEU A 128 1.67 19.75 -1.57
CA LEU A 128 1.47 18.36 -1.21
C LEU A 128 1.32 18.23 0.30
N HIS A 129 0.29 17.54 0.75
CA HIS A 129 0.14 17.23 2.16
C HIS A 129 1.00 16.01 2.52
N ALA A 130 2.06 16.24 3.29
CA ALA A 130 3.01 15.21 3.71
C ALA A 130 2.71 14.75 5.14
N ILE A 131 2.29 13.50 5.28
CA ILE A 131 2.07 12.85 6.56
C ILE A 131 2.83 11.52 6.63
N GLY A 132 3.44 11.22 7.77
CA GLY A 132 4.17 9.98 7.95
C GLY A 132 4.48 9.66 9.42
N THR A 133 4.64 8.38 9.70
CA THR A 133 4.91 7.87 11.04
C THR A 133 6.18 7.02 11.11
N ASN A 134 6.89 7.04 12.23
CA ASN A 134 8.04 6.17 12.47
C ASN A 134 8.32 5.97 13.98
N ASP A 135 8.72 4.77 14.39
CA ASP A 135 9.10 4.45 15.78
C ASP A 135 10.61 4.64 16.07
N GLY A 136 11.42 4.92 15.03
CA GLY A 136 12.85 5.20 15.12
C GLY A 136 13.22 6.66 15.43
N GLY A 137 12.24 7.56 15.54
CA GLY A 137 12.45 8.97 15.90
C GLY A 137 11.77 9.98 14.95
N PRO A 138 11.77 11.28 15.33
CA PRO A 138 11.13 12.34 14.55
C PRO A 138 11.80 12.58 13.19
N ASP A 139 13.13 12.41 13.07
CA ASP A 139 13.86 12.50 11.79
C ASP A 139 13.37 11.45 10.80
N LYS A 140 13.15 10.21 11.29
CA LYS A 140 12.63 9.11 10.48
C LYS A 140 11.17 9.34 10.09
N ALA A 141 10.35 9.90 10.97
CA ALA A 141 8.96 10.25 10.65
C ALA A 141 8.89 11.29 9.52
N LYS A 142 9.72 12.36 9.58
CA LYS A 142 9.83 13.35 8.50
C LYS A 142 10.31 12.71 7.20
N GLY A 143 11.37 11.89 7.26
CA GLY A 143 11.89 11.16 6.11
C GLY A 143 10.84 10.25 5.44
N SER A 144 10.07 9.51 6.24
CA SER A 144 8.93 8.71 5.77
C SER A 144 7.90 9.59 5.07
N ALA A 145 7.43 10.65 5.72
CA ALA A 145 6.39 11.53 5.17
C ALA A 145 6.80 12.14 3.82
N TRP A 146 8.01 12.69 3.73
CA TRP A 146 8.51 13.31 2.51
C TRP A 146 8.68 12.29 1.38
N THR A 147 9.25 11.12 1.70
CA THR A 147 9.48 10.07 0.70
C THR A 147 8.17 9.56 0.12
N TYR A 148 7.18 9.26 0.95
CA TYR A 148 5.89 8.73 0.49
C TYR A 148 5.10 9.79 -0.29
N CYS A 149 5.06 11.03 0.23
CA CYS A 149 4.35 12.13 -0.40
C CYS A 149 4.87 12.43 -1.81
N LEU A 150 6.20 12.58 -1.96
CA LEU A 150 6.82 12.83 -3.27
C LEU A 150 6.67 11.63 -4.20
N LYS A 151 6.80 10.40 -3.68
CA LYS A 151 6.66 9.18 -4.49
C LYS A 151 5.28 9.12 -5.15
N TYR A 152 4.20 9.25 -4.37
CA TYR A 152 2.84 9.18 -4.93
C TYR A 152 2.52 10.36 -5.84
N TYR A 153 3.01 11.56 -5.51
CA TYR A 153 2.89 12.70 -6.41
C TYR A 153 3.51 12.42 -7.79
N LEU A 154 4.72 11.86 -7.83
CA LEU A 154 5.42 11.58 -9.08
C LEU A 154 4.74 10.46 -9.88
N PHE A 155 4.21 9.43 -9.21
CA PHE A 155 3.43 8.38 -9.86
C PHE A 155 2.19 8.96 -10.55
N GLU A 156 1.41 9.77 -9.84
CA GLU A 156 0.20 10.41 -10.39
C GLU A 156 0.55 11.40 -11.53
N LYS A 157 1.53 12.28 -11.30
CA LYS A 157 1.93 13.33 -12.27
C LYS A 157 2.34 12.75 -13.62
N PHE A 158 3.07 11.65 -13.60
CA PHE A 158 3.60 11.01 -14.80
C PHE A 158 2.81 9.76 -15.23
N GLY A 159 1.79 9.33 -14.49
CA GLY A 159 1.01 8.14 -14.84
C GLY A 159 1.87 6.88 -14.86
N ILE A 160 2.79 6.76 -13.89
CA ILE A 160 3.75 5.65 -13.82
C ILE A 160 2.98 4.40 -13.38
N ASP A 161 3.00 3.36 -14.21
CA ASP A 161 2.45 2.06 -13.85
C ASP A 161 3.29 1.41 -12.72
N GLN A 162 2.63 1.12 -11.60
CA GLN A 162 3.21 0.57 -10.38
C GLN A 162 3.15 -0.98 -10.32
N GLY A 163 2.56 -1.63 -11.32
CA GLY A 163 2.31 -3.08 -11.33
C GLY A 163 1.20 -3.49 -10.37
N ASP A 164 1.37 -4.60 -9.65
CA ASP A 164 0.38 -5.25 -8.76
C ASP A 164 0.02 -4.45 -7.48
N ASP A 165 0.24 -3.14 -7.42
CA ASP A 165 0.01 -2.28 -6.24
C ASP A 165 -1.44 -1.77 -6.17
N ASP A 166 -2.42 -2.67 -6.38
CA ASP A 166 -3.82 -2.36 -6.13
C ASP A 166 -4.10 -2.58 -4.63
N PRO A 167 -4.39 -1.53 -3.84
CA PRO A 167 -4.70 -1.68 -2.42
C PRO A 167 -5.97 -2.52 -2.19
N ASP A 168 -6.88 -2.60 -3.17
CA ASP A 168 -8.06 -3.48 -3.11
C ASP A 168 -7.70 -4.96 -3.36
N MET A 169 -6.49 -5.25 -3.88
CA MET A 169 -5.94 -6.61 -3.95
C MET A 169 -5.30 -7.04 -2.63
N SER A 170 -5.15 -6.13 -1.66
CA SER A 170 -4.70 -6.49 -0.32
C SER A 170 -5.86 -7.06 0.50
N ASP A 171 -5.79 -8.36 0.80
CA ASP A 171 -6.78 -9.07 1.60
C ASP A 171 -6.75 -8.61 3.07
N HIS A 172 -7.45 -7.52 3.38
CA HIS A 172 -7.65 -7.04 4.74
C HIS A 172 -8.46 -8.01 5.62
N SER A 173 -8.94 -9.15 5.11
CA SER A 173 -9.64 -10.15 5.93
C SER A 173 -8.75 -10.81 7.00
N SER A 174 -7.44 -10.53 6.98
CA SER A 174 -6.47 -11.05 7.94
C SER A 174 -6.02 -10.07 9.02
N GLU A 175 -6.55 -8.85 9.11
CA GLU A 175 -6.35 -8.05 10.32
C GLU A 175 -7.25 -8.59 11.44
N PRO A 176 -6.69 -9.21 12.51
CA PRO A 176 -7.50 -9.61 13.63
C PRO A 176 -8.09 -8.35 14.26
N LEU A 177 -9.42 -8.25 14.29
CA LEU A 177 -10.16 -7.29 15.11
C LEU A 177 -9.50 -7.26 16.49
N SER A 178 -8.78 -6.18 16.80
CA SER A 178 -8.23 -5.99 18.12
C SER A 178 -9.41 -5.92 19.07
N ARG A 179 -9.55 -6.96 19.89
CA ARG A 179 -10.61 -7.07 20.88
C ARG A 179 -10.32 -5.99 21.92
N ALA A 180 -10.89 -4.80 21.70
CA ALA A 180 -10.90 -3.72 22.67
C ALA A 180 -11.45 -4.31 23.97
N ARG A 181 -10.55 -4.50 24.96
CA ARG A 181 -10.95 -4.89 26.30
C ARG A 181 -11.72 -3.70 26.85
N SER A 182 -13.01 -3.89 27.03
CA SER A 182 -13.89 -2.99 27.76
C SER A 182 -13.34 -2.81 29.18
N SER A 183 -12.56 -1.75 29.42
CA SER A 183 -12.36 -1.22 30.76
C SER A 183 -13.41 -0.13 30.97
N THR A 184 -14.64 -0.55 31.31
CA THR A 184 -15.65 0.37 31.79
C THR A 184 -15.26 0.76 33.21
N GLN A 185 -14.67 1.94 33.34
CA GLN A 185 -14.41 2.58 34.63
C GLN A 185 -15.76 3.14 35.12
N GLU A 186 -16.33 2.51 36.14
CA GLU A 186 -17.60 2.92 36.77
C GLU A 186 -17.45 4.30 37.43
N LEU A 187 -18.15 5.31 36.90
CA LEU A 187 -18.54 6.48 37.69
C LEU A 187 -19.81 6.12 38.48
N ARG A 188 -19.69 6.19 39.81
CA ARG A 188 -20.80 6.10 40.74
C ARG A 188 -21.57 7.42 40.77
N THR A 189 -22.89 7.35 40.58
CA THR A 189 -23.87 8.24 41.23
C THR A 189 -25.18 7.47 41.35
N GLY A 190 -25.73 7.44 42.56
CA GLY A 190 -26.78 6.50 42.96
C GLY A 190 -28.20 6.97 42.67
N THR A 191 -29.14 6.03 42.69
CA THR A 191 -30.35 5.97 43.56
C THR A 191 -31.30 4.89 43.02
N GLY A 192 -31.99 4.17 43.93
CA GLY A 192 -33.20 3.39 43.59
C GLY A 192 -33.03 1.87 43.60
N ARG A 193 -33.52 1.24 44.69
CA ARG A 193 -33.76 -0.20 44.82
C ARG A 193 -34.96 -0.63 43.96
N GLU A 194 -34.91 -1.79 43.33
CA GLU A 194 -35.88 -2.88 43.56
C GLU A 194 -35.50 -4.18 42.83
N ASN A 195 -36.01 -5.27 43.39
CA ASN A 195 -35.53 -6.64 43.32
C ASN A 195 -36.46 -7.50 42.45
N THR A 196 -35.97 -8.22 41.44
CA THR A 196 -36.56 -9.49 40.96
C THR A 196 -35.57 -10.30 40.12
N GLN A 197 -35.51 -11.60 40.42
CA GLN A 197 -34.70 -12.66 39.79
C GLN A 197 -35.14 -13.00 38.35
N PRO A 198 -34.30 -13.75 37.59
CA PRO A 198 -34.24 -13.70 36.13
C PRO A 198 -35.25 -14.62 35.44
N GLN A 199 -35.81 -14.14 34.34
CA GLN A 199 -36.66 -14.94 33.44
C GLN A 199 -36.00 -15.04 32.07
N ALA A 200 -35.80 -16.27 31.64
CA ALA A 200 -35.31 -16.65 30.32
C ALA A 200 -36.34 -16.34 29.23
N GLN A 201 -35.91 -15.69 28.16
CA GLN A 201 -36.56 -15.64 26.83
C GLN A 201 -35.48 -15.14 25.85
N ASN A 202 -34.83 -16.02 25.11
CA ASN A 202 -35.28 -16.59 23.83
C ASN A 202 -35.76 -15.51 22.84
N GLY A 203 -34.80 -14.83 22.22
CA GLY A 203 -35.00 -14.01 21.02
C GLY A 203 -34.52 -14.80 19.80
N GLN A 204 -35.42 -15.58 19.21
CA GLN A 204 -35.21 -16.33 17.98
C GLN A 204 -35.84 -15.55 16.82
N THR A 205 -35.00 -15.04 15.91
CA THR A 205 -35.37 -14.64 14.54
C THR A 205 -34.10 -14.81 13.71
N GLY A 206 -33.91 -15.75 12.79
CA GLY A 206 -34.87 -16.29 11.82
C GLY A 206 -34.54 -15.72 10.43
N ARG A 207 -33.58 -16.33 9.71
CA ARG A 207 -33.42 -16.31 8.24
C ARG A 207 -32.40 -17.40 7.87
N SER A 208 -32.82 -18.59 7.44
CA SER A 208 -33.12 -18.92 6.03
C SER A 208 -31.95 -18.44 5.14
N GLY A 209 -31.10 -19.30 4.60
CA GLY A 209 -31.46 -20.48 3.83
C GLY A 209 -30.96 -20.30 2.40
N ALA A 210 -29.65 -20.13 2.25
CA ALA A 210 -28.90 -20.39 1.04
C ALA A 210 -27.53 -20.87 1.53
N ALA A 211 -27.17 -22.12 1.26
CA ALA A 211 -25.82 -22.61 1.50
C ALA A 211 -24.90 -21.76 0.62
N ARG A 212 -24.33 -20.69 1.19
CA ARG A 212 -23.35 -19.89 0.47
C ARG A 212 -22.17 -20.82 0.17
N PRO A 213 -21.71 -20.86 -1.09
CA PRO A 213 -20.53 -21.63 -1.43
C PRO A 213 -19.37 -21.20 -0.54
N LEU A 214 -18.47 -22.12 -0.25
CA LEU A 214 -17.23 -21.82 0.44
C LEU A 214 -16.50 -20.70 -0.30
N SER A 215 -15.83 -19.83 0.46
CA SER A 215 -14.95 -18.83 -0.15
C SER A 215 -13.64 -19.46 -0.62
N ASP A 216 -12.97 -18.83 -1.58
CA ASP A 216 -11.68 -19.25 -2.09
C ASP A 216 -10.63 -19.39 -0.98
N ALA A 217 -10.71 -18.57 0.07
CA ALA A 217 -9.84 -18.66 1.25
C ALA A 217 -10.09 -19.94 2.07
N GLN A 218 -11.36 -20.33 2.23
CA GLN A 218 -11.70 -21.59 2.91
C GLN A 218 -11.17 -22.76 2.09
N LEU A 219 -11.38 -22.74 0.78
CA LEU A 219 -10.93 -23.80 -0.12
C LEU A 219 -9.39 -23.88 -0.20
N SER A 220 -8.70 -22.76 -0.31
CA SER A 220 -7.23 -22.67 -0.27
C SER A 220 -6.66 -23.25 1.03
N ARG A 221 -7.35 -23.00 2.16
CA ARG A 221 -6.95 -23.56 3.45
C ARG A 221 -7.13 -25.08 3.50
N LEU A 222 -8.20 -25.61 2.91
CA LEU A 222 -8.42 -27.06 2.83
C LEU A 222 -7.33 -27.74 1.98
N TYR A 223 -7.00 -27.16 0.82
CA TYR A 223 -5.93 -27.71 -0.04
C TYR A 223 -4.57 -27.66 0.63
N ARG A 224 -4.22 -26.55 1.28
CA ARG A 224 -2.97 -26.45 2.04
C ARG A 224 -2.85 -27.50 3.13
N LYS A 225 -3.96 -27.81 3.83
CA LYS A 225 -3.99 -28.88 4.83
C LYS A 225 -3.76 -30.27 4.22
N GLY A 226 -4.32 -30.52 3.05
CA GLY A 226 -4.09 -31.77 2.34
C GLY A 226 -2.68 -31.87 1.77
N GLU A 227 -2.12 -30.80 1.21
CA GLU A 227 -0.73 -30.73 0.76
C GLU A 227 0.27 -30.99 1.90
N ASP A 228 0.02 -30.36 3.06
CA ASP A 228 0.76 -30.61 4.31
C ASP A 228 0.69 -32.08 4.78
N ALA A 229 -0.37 -32.80 4.39
CA ALA A 229 -0.58 -34.21 4.65
C ALA A 229 -0.12 -35.12 3.48
N GLY A 230 0.50 -34.54 2.44
CA GLY A 230 1.05 -35.26 1.29
C GLY A 230 0.04 -35.53 0.15
N TYR A 231 -1.15 -34.93 0.18
CA TYR A 231 -2.16 -35.08 -0.87
C TYR A 231 -2.10 -33.96 -1.90
N SER A 232 -2.20 -34.33 -3.17
CA SER A 232 -2.39 -33.35 -4.25
C SER A 232 -3.81 -32.78 -4.23
N GLN A 233 -3.98 -31.57 -4.77
CA GLN A 233 -5.28 -30.94 -4.94
C GLN A 233 -6.30 -31.85 -5.66
N GLN A 234 -5.85 -32.58 -6.69
CA GLN A 234 -6.69 -33.53 -7.41
C GLN A 234 -7.16 -34.68 -6.52
N SER A 235 -6.26 -35.24 -5.70
CA SER A 235 -6.59 -36.32 -4.76
C SER A 235 -7.58 -35.88 -3.69
N ILE A 236 -7.50 -34.62 -3.25
CA ILE A 236 -8.44 -34.01 -2.31
C ILE A 236 -9.82 -33.85 -2.96
N ASN A 237 -9.86 -33.39 -4.22
CA ASN A 237 -11.11 -33.24 -4.99
C ASN A 237 -11.80 -34.59 -5.24
N ASP A 238 -11.03 -35.60 -5.63
CA ASP A 238 -11.55 -36.95 -5.83
C ASP A 238 -12.11 -37.54 -4.52
N TRP A 239 -11.46 -37.25 -3.39
CA TRP A 239 -11.95 -37.66 -2.07
C TRP A 239 -13.23 -36.93 -1.66
N ILE A 240 -13.32 -35.61 -1.91
CA ILE A 240 -14.51 -34.79 -1.66
C ILE A 240 -15.69 -35.30 -2.51
N LEU A 241 -15.46 -35.55 -3.79
CA LEU A 241 -16.45 -36.10 -4.71
C LEU A 241 -16.94 -37.47 -4.22
N LYS A 242 -16.01 -38.35 -3.82
CA LYS A 242 -16.35 -39.69 -3.34
C LYS A 242 -17.11 -39.68 -2.00
N LYS A 243 -16.74 -38.79 -1.07
CA LYS A 243 -17.30 -38.76 0.29
C LYS A 243 -18.60 -37.97 0.39
N TYR A 244 -18.71 -36.85 -0.32
CA TYR A 244 -19.83 -35.92 -0.21
C TYR A 244 -20.65 -35.78 -1.50
N GLY A 245 -20.22 -36.41 -2.61
CA GLY A 245 -20.91 -36.33 -3.91
C GLY A 245 -20.76 -34.97 -4.60
N GLN A 246 -19.85 -34.10 -4.13
CA GLN A 246 -19.67 -32.75 -4.65
C GLN A 246 -18.53 -32.70 -5.66
N GLN A 247 -18.85 -32.39 -6.92
CA GLN A 247 -17.84 -32.20 -7.97
C GLN A 247 -17.07 -30.89 -7.81
N ASP A 248 -17.76 -29.84 -7.37
CA ASP A 248 -17.15 -28.56 -7.07
C ASP A 248 -17.02 -28.39 -5.55
N PRO A 249 -15.79 -28.33 -5.01
CA PRO A 249 -15.54 -28.12 -3.59
C PRO A 249 -16.12 -26.82 -3.02
N HIS A 250 -16.41 -25.81 -3.84
CA HIS A 250 -17.10 -24.60 -3.37
C HIS A 250 -18.51 -24.91 -2.86
N ASN A 251 -19.13 -26.00 -3.31
CA ASN A 251 -20.48 -26.38 -2.89
C ASN A 251 -20.52 -27.20 -1.60
N LEU A 252 -19.38 -27.39 -0.93
CA LEU A 252 -19.36 -28.02 0.38
C LEU A 252 -20.12 -27.17 1.40
N THR A 253 -20.98 -27.82 2.17
CA THR A 253 -21.56 -27.18 3.35
C THR A 253 -20.48 -26.88 4.37
N ARG A 254 -20.75 -25.94 5.27
CA ARG A 254 -19.81 -25.59 6.34
C ARG A 254 -19.40 -26.80 7.19
N ALA A 255 -20.34 -27.69 7.50
CA ALA A 255 -20.07 -28.90 8.26
C ALA A 255 -19.15 -29.87 7.48
N GLN A 256 -19.40 -30.06 6.18
CA GLN A 256 -18.56 -30.92 5.32
C GLN A 256 -17.15 -30.33 5.14
N TYR A 257 -17.03 -29.00 5.06
CA TYR A 257 -15.75 -28.30 5.04
C TYR A 257 -14.94 -28.51 6.31
N ASP A 258 -15.57 -28.32 7.47
CA ASP A 258 -14.92 -28.47 8.77
C ASP A 258 -14.50 -29.95 8.98
N GLU A 259 -15.33 -30.91 8.56
CA GLU A 259 -15.00 -32.34 8.57
C GLU A 259 -13.85 -32.70 7.60
N ALA A 260 -13.84 -32.12 6.39
CA ALA A 260 -12.76 -32.31 5.43
C ALA A 260 -11.42 -31.78 5.97
N CYS A 261 -11.43 -30.59 6.60
CA CYS A 261 -10.23 -30.04 7.24
C CYS A 261 -9.70 -30.95 8.36
N ALA A 262 -10.60 -31.47 9.21
CA ALA A 262 -10.23 -32.38 10.29
C ALA A 262 -9.66 -33.71 9.76
N ALA A 263 -10.20 -34.24 8.66
CA ALA A 263 -9.70 -35.44 8.01
C ALA A 263 -8.25 -35.25 7.50
N MET A 264 -7.95 -34.12 6.87
CA MET A 264 -6.60 -33.80 6.39
C MET A 264 -5.61 -33.59 7.55
N ASP A 265 -6.03 -32.91 8.61
CA ASP A 265 -5.21 -32.72 9.82
C ASP A 265 -4.91 -34.05 10.52
N ASN A 266 -5.86 -34.98 10.55
CA ASN A 266 -5.66 -36.31 11.13
C ASN A 266 -4.78 -37.21 10.25
N ALA A 267 -4.90 -37.11 8.92
CA ALA A 267 -4.05 -37.85 7.99
C ALA A 267 -2.57 -37.41 8.10
N LYS A 268 -2.33 -36.10 8.35
CA LYS A 268 -0.99 -35.57 8.67
C LYS A 268 -0.39 -36.20 9.93
N GLN A 269 -1.22 -36.47 10.95
CA GLN A 269 -0.75 -37.08 12.21
C GLN A 269 -0.42 -38.56 12.06
N GLN A 270 -1.15 -39.29 11.20
CA GLN A 270 -0.89 -40.70 10.94
C GLN A 270 0.35 -40.92 10.05
N GLY A 271 0.58 -40.06 9.04
CA GLY A 271 1.80 -40.10 8.21
C GLY A 271 3.10 -39.77 8.96
N GLY A 272 3.02 -39.27 10.19
CA GLY A 272 4.17 -39.02 11.07
C GLY A 272 4.49 -40.17 12.05
N GLN A 273 3.64 -41.19 12.16
CA GLN A 273 3.86 -42.35 13.05
C GLN A 273 4.51 -43.56 12.37
N ASP A 274 4.46 -43.66 11.03
CA ASP A 274 5.10 -44.76 10.28
C ASP A 274 6.61 -44.52 10.01
N ASN A 275 7.18 -43.41 10.49
CA ASN A 275 8.59 -43.05 10.32
C ASN A 275 9.32 -42.79 11.66
N ALA A 276 8.82 -43.36 12.77
CA ALA A 276 9.49 -43.36 14.07
C ALA A 276 9.93 -44.77 14.48
#